data_AF-A0A535AA82-F1
#
_entry.id   AF-A0A535AA82-F1
#
_cell.length_a   1.000
_cell.length_b   1.000
_cell.length_c   1.000
_cell.angle_alpha   90.00
_cell.angle_beta   90.00
_cell.angle_gamma   90.00
#
_symmetry.space_group_name_H-M   'P 1'
#
loop_
_entity.id
_entity.type
_entity.pdbx_description
1 polymer ?
#
loop_
_entity_poly.entity_id
_entity_poly.type
_entity_poly.pdbx_seq_one_letter_code
_entity_poly.pdbx_strand_id
1 'polypeptide(L)'
;MRMILPACRDRRTVDRLLSRFFREYRLGDFRRAIGRVARFYGLRPPRVAWFEYLDWGRTAGRTYENGAVHLVHPENWKNGRKYNSERQWVHTVYHEMGHYVLWADAERKADNFAYRFVRGVSANGRGADGTYSSVLASRARRKRPGLTRRRPPRHPRRSRSR
;
A
#
# COMPACT_ATOMS: atom_id res chain seq x y z
N MET A 1 0.15 -15.83 -3.28
CA MET A 1 0.08 -15.12 -1.98
C MET A 1 -1.23 -14.34 -1.93
N ARG A 2 -2.03 -14.43 -0.86
CA ARG A 2 -3.25 -13.60 -0.73
C ARG A 2 -2.84 -12.24 -0.19
N MET A 3 -3.15 -11.16 -0.93
CA MET A 3 -2.93 -9.79 -0.44
C MET A 3 -4.03 -9.43 0.56
N ILE A 4 -3.64 -8.78 1.66
CA ILE A 4 -4.60 -8.18 2.60
C ILE A 4 -5.24 -6.99 1.88
N LEU A 5 -6.57 -6.90 1.89
CA LEU A 5 -7.29 -5.81 1.22
C LEU A 5 -7.81 -4.78 2.24
N PRO A 6 -7.94 -3.50 1.83
CA PRO A 6 -8.64 -2.51 2.65
C PRO A 6 -10.09 -2.88 2.94
N ALA A 7 -10.64 -2.30 4.00
CA ALA A 7 -12.06 -2.44 4.32
C ALA A 7 -12.96 -2.03 3.15
N CYS A 8 -14.14 -2.63 3.04
CA CYS A 8 -15.08 -2.37 1.93
C CYS A 8 -15.40 -0.87 1.74
N ARG A 9 -15.51 -0.12 2.84
CA ARG A 9 -15.75 1.34 2.81
C ARG A 9 -14.62 2.11 2.12
N ASP A 10 -13.38 1.78 2.43
CA ASP A 10 -12.22 2.40 1.79
C ASP A 10 -12.13 2.04 0.31
N ARG A 11 -12.39 0.77 -0.03
CA ARG A 11 -12.44 0.32 -1.43
C ARG A 11 -13.50 1.08 -2.23
N ARG A 12 -14.73 1.23 -1.70
CA ARG A 12 -15.79 2.04 -2.34
C ARG A 12 -15.39 3.51 -2.50
N THR A 13 -14.62 4.05 -1.56
CA THR A 13 -14.14 5.44 -1.64
C THR A 13 -13.09 5.58 -2.74
N VAL A 14 -12.14 4.66 -2.84
CA VAL A 14 -11.14 4.61 -3.91
C VAL A 14 -11.84 4.47 -5.27
N ASP A 15 -12.80 3.55 -5.37
CA ASP A 15 -13.55 3.29 -6.60
C ASP A 15 -14.26 4.55 -7.11
N ARG A 16 -14.99 5.24 -6.23
CA ARG A 16 -15.67 6.51 -6.57
C ARG A 16 -14.70 7.59 -7.05
N LEU A 17 -13.52 7.69 -6.43
CA LEU A 17 -12.50 8.65 -6.83
C LEU A 17 -11.94 8.33 -8.22
N LEU A 18 -11.70 7.04 -8.51
CA LEU A 18 -11.23 6.59 -9.83
C LEU A 18 -12.31 6.78 -10.90
N SER A 19 -13.57 6.45 -10.61
CA SER A 19 -14.71 6.72 -11.50
C SER A 19 -14.83 8.20 -11.83
N ARG A 20 -14.72 9.08 -10.81
CA ARG A 20 -14.78 10.53 -11.02
C ARG A 20 -13.59 11.03 -11.85
N PHE A 21 -12.39 10.52 -11.59
CA PHE A 21 -11.24 10.81 -12.42
C PHE A 21 -11.44 10.36 -13.87
N PHE A 22 -11.96 9.16 -14.09
CA PHE A 22 -12.20 8.66 -15.44
C PHE A 22 -13.18 9.54 -16.21
N ARG A 23 -14.26 9.97 -15.57
CA ARG A 23 -15.32 10.78 -16.21
C ARG A 23 -14.90 12.24 -16.43
N GLU A 24 -14.31 12.86 -15.41
CA GLU A 24 -14.11 14.31 -15.34
C GLU A 24 -12.61 14.72 -15.41
N TYR A 25 -11.70 13.78 -15.59
CA TYR A 25 -10.25 13.98 -15.60
C TYR A 25 -9.69 14.77 -14.40
N ARG A 26 -10.31 14.65 -13.22
CA ARG A 26 -9.85 15.30 -11.99
C ARG A 26 -8.62 14.63 -11.39
N LEU A 27 -7.42 15.04 -11.82
CA LEU A 27 -6.15 14.43 -11.37
C LEU A 27 -6.00 14.38 -9.84
N GLY A 28 -6.59 15.34 -9.12
CA GLY A 28 -6.64 15.34 -7.65
C GLY A 28 -7.38 14.12 -7.06
N ASP A 29 -8.45 13.66 -7.69
CA ASP A 29 -9.17 12.45 -7.26
C ASP A 29 -8.33 11.20 -7.48
N PHE A 30 -7.65 11.11 -8.62
CA PHE A 30 -6.71 10.02 -8.89
C PHE A 30 -5.59 9.96 -7.84
N ARG A 31 -4.92 11.08 -7.58
CA ARG A 31 -3.85 11.16 -6.56
C ARG A 31 -4.36 10.75 -5.18
N ARG A 32 -5.57 11.16 -4.80
CA ARG A 32 -6.21 10.74 -3.53
C ARG A 32 -6.49 9.24 -3.51
N ALA A 33 -7.00 8.67 -4.60
CA ALA A 33 -7.29 7.24 -4.70
C ALA A 33 -6.03 6.40 -4.54
N ILE A 34 -5.00 6.69 -5.34
CA ILE A 34 -3.71 5.99 -5.31
C ILE A 34 -3.01 6.17 -3.95
N GLY A 35 -3.02 7.38 -3.39
CA GLY A 35 -2.44 7.66 -2.08
C GLY A 35 -3.13 6.89 -0.95
N ARG A 36 -4.45 6.67 -1.02
CA ARG A 36 -5.17 5.82 -0.05
C ARG A 36 -4.74 4.36 -0.15
N VAL A 37 -4.61 3.82 -1.36
CA VAL A 37 -4.15 2.45 -1.59
C VAL A 37 -2.71 2.27 -1.08
N ALA A 38 -1.79 3.13 -1.50
CA ALA A 38 -0.39 3.06 -1.08
C ALA A 38 -0.23 3.15 0.45
N ARG A 39 -0.95 4.08 1.09
CA ARG A 39 -0.93 4.24 2.55
C ARG A 39 -1.39 3.00 3.29
N PHE A 40 -2.41 2.30 2.78
CA PHE A 40 -2.90 1.06 3.41
C PHE A 40 -1.79 0.00 3.52
N TYR A 41 -0.93 -0.09 2.50
CA TYR A 41 0.22 -1.01 2.49
C TYR A 41 1.49 -0.41 3.12
N GLY A 42 1.44 0.81 3.65
CA GLY A 42 2.63 1.48 4.20
C GLY A 42 3.64 1.91 3.14
N LEU A 43 3.22 2.02 1.88
CA LEU A 43 4.07 2.36 0.74
C LEU A 43 3.98 3.86 0.41
N ARG A 44 5.02 4.36 -0.27
CA ARG A 44 4.94 5.67 -0.94
C ARG A 44 3.98 5.57 -2.14
N PRO A 45 3.31 6.65 -2.55
CA PRO A 45 2.54 6.64 -3.80
C PRO A 45 3.48 6.38 -5.00
N PRO A 46 3.09 5.54 -5.98
CA PRO A 46 3.86 5.29 -7.19
C PRO A 46 3.95 6.54 -8.08
N ARG A 47 4.95 6.55 -8.95
CA ARG A 47 5.08 7.56 -10.02
C ARG A 47 4.25 7.12 -11.21
N VAL A 48 3.15 7.81 -11.48
CA VAL A 48 2.25 7.48 -12.58
C VAL A 48 2.53 8.38 -13.79
N ALA A 49 2.69 7.77 -14.96
CA ALA A 49 2.80 8.44 -16.25
C ALA A 49 1.68 8.00 -17.19
N TRP A 50 1.20 8.93 -18.01
CA TRP A 50 0.05 8.74 -18.89
C TRP A 50 0.49 8.64 -20.34
N PHE A 51 -0.11 7.72 -21.08
CA PHE A 51 0.23 7.46 -22.47
C PHE A 51 -1.02 7.38 -23.34
N GLU A 52 -0.87 7.66 -24.62
CA GLU A 52 -1.92 7.47 -25.61
C GLU A 52 -2.14 5.98 -25.89
N TYR A 53 -1.05 5.29 -26.19
CA TYR A 53 -1.01 3.84 -26.37
C TYR A 53 0.23 3.28 -25.67
N LEU A 54 0.09 2.09 -25.11
CA LEU A 54 1.21 1.31 -24.57
C LEU A 54 1.44 0.10 -25.46
N ASP A 55 2.71 -0.17 -25.78
CA ASP A 55 3.14 -1.30 -26.60
C ASP A 55 2.31 -1.44 -27.89
N TRP A 56 2.05 -0.32 -28.59
CA TRP A 56 1.20 -0.26 -29.80
C TRP A 56 -0.22 -0.80 -29.60
N GLY A 57 -0.78 -0.64 -28.40
CA GLY A 57 -2.13 -1.10 -28.04
C GLY A 57 -2.20 -2.54 -27.52
N ARG A 58 -1.06 -3.20 -27.32
CA ARG A 58 -1.01 -4.57 -26.77
C ARG A 58 -1.28 -4.59 -25.27
N THR A 59 -0.90 -3.54 -24.55
CA THR A 59 -1.08 -3.44 -23.09
C THR A 59 -1.86 -2.17 -22.71
N ALA A 60 -2.51 -2.22 -21.56
CA ALA A 60 -3.36 -1.16 -21.02
C ALA A 60 -2.70 -0.41 -19.85
N GLY A 61 -1.73 -1.06 -19.23
CA GLY A 61 -0.93 -0.57 -18.12
C GLY A 61 0.37 -1.36 -18.05
N ARG A 62 1.36 -0.78 -17.38
CA ARG A 62 2.63 -1.43 -17.10
C ARG A 62 3.25 -0.89 -15.83
N THR A 63 3.56 -1.77 -14.91
CA THR A 63 4.29 -1.44 -13.68
C THR A 63 5.72 -1.92 -13.77
N TYR A 64 6.66 -1.06 -13.39
CA TYR A 64 8.09 -1.32 -13.43
C TYR A 64 8.64 -1.58 -12.03
N GLU A 65 9.77 -2.28 -11.97
CA GLU A 65 10.46 -2.63 -10.72
C GLU A 65 10.89 -1.39 -9.92
N ASN A 66 11.19 -0.28 -10.60
CA ASN A 66 11.53 1.00 -9.97
C ASN A 66 10.32 1.74 -9.34
N GLY A 67 9.13 1.13 -9.38
CA GLY A 67 7.90 1.69 -8.82
C GLY A 67 7.20 2.73 -9.71
N ALA A 68 7.63 2.88 -10.96
CA ALA A 68 6.89 3.63 -11.97
C ALA A 68 5.70 2.79 -12.48
N VAL A 69 4.61 3.47 -12.80
CA VAL A 69 3.39 2.87 -13.36
C VAL A 69 2.99 3.69 -14.58
N HIS A 70 2.97 3.04 -15.74
CA HIS A 70 2.47 3.63 -16.98
C HIS A 70 1.04 3.17 -17.20
N LEU A 71 0.15 4.09 -17.56
CA LEU A 71 -1.25 3.82 -17.82
C LEU A 71 -1.69 4.51 -19.10
N VAL A 72 -2.60 3.86 -19.83
CA VAL A 72 -3.32 4.54 -20.91
C VAL A 72 -4.23 5.63 -20.30
N HIS A 73 -4.14 6.82 -20.87
CA HIS A 73 -4.92 7.97 -20.46
C HIS A 73 -6.43 7.70 -20.61
N PRO A 74 -7.28 8.11 -19.65
CA PRO A 74 -8.71 7.79 -19.69
C PRO A 74 -9.43 8.34 -20.93
N GLU A 75 -9.05 9.50 -21.45
CA GLU A 75 -9.65 10.02 -22.70
C GLU A 75 -9.34 9.14 -23.92
N ASN A 76 -8.10 8.66 -24.04
CA ASN A 76 -7.72 7.75 -25.13
C ASN A 76 -8.38 6.38 -24.96
N TRP A 77 -8.56 5.95 -23.72
CA TRP A 77 -9.30 4.74 -23.40
C TRP A 77 -10.75 4.80 -23.86
N LYS A 78 -11.47 5.90 -23.60
CA LYS A 78 -12.88 6.07 -24.01
C LYS A 78 -13.06 5.89 -25.52
N ASN A 79 -12.05 6.25 -26.31
CA ASN A 79 -12.04 6.15 -27.77
C ASN A 79 -11.45 4.81 -28.29
N GLY A 80 -11.06 3.89 -27.41
CA GLY A 80 -10.46 2.61 -27.77
C GLY A 80 -11.46 1.65 -28.43
N ARG A 81 -10.99 0.82 -29.37
CA ARG A 81 -11.83 -0.22 -30.00
C ARG A 81 -12.00 -1.46 -29.12
N LYS A 82 -10.93 -1.91 -28.46
CA LYS A 82 -10.89 -3.14 -27.65
C LYS A 82 -11.24 -2.89 -26.18
N TYR A 83 -10.78 -1.77 -25.64
CA TYR A 83 -11.01 -1.38 -24.26
C TYR A 83 -11.55 0.05 -24.23
N ASN A 84 -12.77 0.22 -23.76
CA ASN A 84 -13.46 1.52 -23.77
C ASN A 84 -14.36 1.77 -22.57
N SER A 85 -14.51 0.78 -21.68
CA SER A 85 -15.37 0.95 -20.51
C SER A 85 -14.60 1.48 -19.30
N GLU A 86 -15.26 2.31 -18.50
CA GLU A 86 -14.78 2.78 -17.19
C GLU A 86 -14.39 1.61 -16.30
N ARG A 87 -15.23 0.57 -16.24
CA ARG A 87 -14.99 -0.62 -15.40
C ARG A 87 -13.67 -1.31 -15.76
N GLN A 88 -13.38 -1.49 -17.04
CA GLN A 88 -12.12 -2.11 -17.48
C GLN A 88 -10.93 -1.20 -17.18
N TRP A 89 -11.07 0.11 -17.33
CA TRP A 89 -10.01 1.06 -17.01
C TRP A 89 -9.68 1.03 -15.51
N VAL A 90 -10.70 1.12 -14.65
CA VAL A 90 -10.54 1.04 -13.19
C VAL A 90 -9.93 -0.31 -12.78
N HIS A 91 -10.37 -1.41 -13.39
CA HIS A 91 -9.76 -2.72 -13.18
C HIS A 91 -8.28 -2.75 -13.56
N THR A 92 -7.90 -2.11 -14.67
CA THR A 92 -6.50 -1.99 -15.10
C THR A 92 -5.68 -1.21 -14.07
N VAL A 93 -6.21 -0.11 -13.54
CA VAL A 93 -5.55 0.63 -12.45
C VAL A 93 -5.33 -0.26 -11.23
N TYR A 94 -6.33 -1.06 -10.83
CA TYR A 94 -6.15 -1.99 -9.71
C TYR A 94 -5.13 -3.09 -10.01
N HIS A 95 -5.12 -3.60 -11.24
CA HIS A 95 -4.15 -4.61 -11.68
C HIS A 95 -2.71 -4.08 -11.55
N GLU A 96 -2.45 -2.89 -12.10
CA GLU A 96 -1.13 -2.25 -11.99
C GLU A 96 -0.78 -1.88 -10.55
N MET A 97 -1.73 -1.39 -9.76
CA MET A 97 -1.49 -1.15 -8.34
C MET A 97 -1.18 -2.44 -7.57
N GLY A 98 -1.77 -3.56 -7.97
CA GLY A 98 -1.42 -4.88 -7.48
C GLY A 98 0.03 -5.20 -7.77
N HIS A 99 0.48 -5.03 -9.02
CA HIS A 99 1.90 -5.19 -9.38
C HIS A 99 2.80 -4.26 -8.56
N TYR A 100 2.43 -3.00 -8.40
CA TYR A 100 3.23 -2.03 -7.64
C TYR A 100 3.40 -2.46 -6.19
N VAL A 101 2.31 -2.84 -5.51
CA VAL A 101 2.36 -3.36 -4.14
C VAL A 101 3.22 -4.61 -4.08
N LEU A 102 3.15 -5.45 -5.11
CA LEU A 102 3.94 -6.66 -5.15
C LEU A 102 5.45 -6.38 -5.33
N TRP A 103 5.84 -5.37 -6.11
CA TRP A 103 7.25 -5.02 -6.31
C TRP A 103 7.82 -4.23 -5.14
N ALA A 104 7.07 -3.26 -4.62
CA ALA A 104 7.56 -2.33 -3.61
C ALA A 104 7.71 -2.93 -2.19
N ASP A 105 7.16 -4.12 -1.94
CA ASP A 105 7.22 -4.83 -0.65
C ASP A 105 8.07 -6.12 -0.73
N ALA A 106 9.17 -6.09 -1.49
CA ALA A 106 9.98 -7.29 -1.77
C ALA A 106 10.60 -7.91 -0.50
N GLU A 107 11.13 -7.12 0.43
CA GLU A 107 11.76 -7.61 1.68
C GLU A 107 10.79 -8.38 2.57
N ARG A 108 9.65 -7.78 2.92
CA ARG A 108 8.63 -8.42 3.76
C ARG A 108 8.10 -9.71 3.13
N LYS A 109 8.08 -9.78 1.80
CA LYS A 109 7.70 -11.00 1.07
C LYS A 109 8.80 -12.05 1.10
N ALA A 110 10.06 -11.66 0.93
CA ALA A 110 11.20 -12.56 1.06
C ALA A 110 11.22 -13.19 2.47
N ASP A 111 10.99 -12.39 3.51
CA ASP A 111 10.87 -12.87 4.90
C ASP A 111 9.70 -13.86 5.07
N ASN A 112 8.52 -13.51 4.57
CA ASN A 112 7.35 -14.40 4.64
C ASN A 112 7.55 -15.68 3.82
N PHE A 113 8.22 -15.59 2.68
CA PHE A 113 8.58 -16.73 1.85
C PHE A 113 9.54 -17.64 2.61
N ALA A 114 10.65 -17.11 3.12
CA ALA A 114 11.64 -17.86 3.89
C ALA A 114 11.01 -18.54 5.12
N TYR A 115 10.20 -17.80 5.89
CA TYR A 115 9.49 -18.34 7.06
C TYR A 115 8.58 -19.52 6.69
N ARG A 116 7.79 -19.41 5.62
CA ARG A 116 6.87 -20.47 5.18
C ARG A 116 7.58 -21.64 4.51
N PHE A 117 8.70 -21.38 3.84
CA PHE A 117 9.51 -22.40 3.20
C PHE A 117 10.16 -23.32 4.24
N VAL A 118 10.66 -22.74 5.34
CA VAL A 118 11.23 -23.53 6.46
C VAL A 118 10.14 -24.21 7.29
N ARG A 119 9.00 -23.54 7.50
CA ARG A 119 7.86 -24.06 8.29
C ARG A 119 7.13 -25.18 7.55
N GLY A 120 7.65 -26.40 7.67
CA GLY A 120 7.10 -27.61 7.06
C GLY A 120 8.18 -28.62 6.65
N VAL A 121 9.42 -28.18 6.49
CA VAL A 121 10.57 -29.07 6.19
C VAL A 121 11.02 -29.81 7.44
N SER A 122 11.00 -29.18 8.62
CA SER A 122 11.37 -29.82 9.89
C SER A 122 10.35 -30.83 10.43
N ALA A 123 9.12 -30.87 9.90
CA ALA A 123 8.08 -31.79 10.39
C ALA A 123 8.27 -33.25 9.89
N ASN A 124 9.06 -33.45 8.82
CA ASN A 124 9.29 -34.77 8.22
C ASN A 124 10.76 -35.23 8.31
N GLY A 125 11.60 -34.58 9.11
CA GLY A 125 13.03 -34.86 9.12
C GLY A 125 13.70 -34.51 10.42
N ARG A 126 13.65 -35.46 11.35
CA ARG A 126 14.56 -35.64 12.50
C ARG A 126 14.38 -34.66 13.67
N GLY A 127 14.24 -35.25 14.86
CA GLY A 127 14.59 -34.58 16.10
C GLY A 127 16.08 -34.21 16.15
N ALA A 128 16.44 -33.50 17.21
CA ALA A 128 17.73 -32.87 17.51
C ALA A 128 17.90 -31.46 16.92
N ASP A 129 17.58 -30.49 17.75
CA ASP A 129 18.58 -29.69 18.48
C ASP A 129 18.19 -28.21 18.54
N GLY A 130 18.33 -27.65 19.73
CA GLY A 130 17.89 -26.32 20.07
C GLY A 130 18.65 -25.24 19.31
N THR A 131 18.18 -24.00 19.46
CA THR A 131 18.88 -22.75 19.09
C THR A 131 18.57 -22.17 17.70
N TYR A 132 17.30 -21.93 17.38
CA TYR A 132 16.94 -20.91 16.36
C TYR A 132 15.78 -19.99 16.77
N SER A 133 15.59 -19.80 18.08
CA SER A 133 14.55 -18.90 18.62
C SER A 133 15.18 -17.75 19.42
N SER A 134 15.81 -16.78 18.74
CA SER A 134 16.18 -15.51 19.39
C SER A 134 16.37 -14.30 18.46
N VAL A 135 16.59 -14.48 17.15
CA VAL A 135 16.98 -13.33 16.30
C VAL A 135 15.77 -12.54 15.75
N LEU A 136 14.64 -13.18 15.48
CA LEU A 136 13.46 -12.50 14.88
C LEU A 136 12.51 -11.84 15.90
N ALA A 137 12.60 -12.17 17.19
CA ALA A 137 11.80 -11.52 18.23
C ALA A 137 12.34 -10.13 18.64
N SER A 138 13.57 -9.79 18.22
CA SER A 138 14.31 -8.63 18.73
C SER A 138 14.00 -7.30 18.03
N ARG A 139 13.20 -7.27 16.96
CA ARG A 139 12.86 -6.03 16.23
C ARG A 139 11.41 -5.54 16.37
N ALA A 140 10.55 -6.27 17.09
CA ALA A 140 9.13 -5.94 17.21
C ALA A 140 8.72 -5.27 18.54
N ARG A 141 9.65 -4.64 19.29
CA ARG A 141 9.31 -3.83 20.47
C ARG A 141 9.91 -2.43 20.38
N ARG A 142 9.39 -1.62 19.45
CA ARG A 142 9.51 -0.15 19.57
C ARG A 142 8.77 0.29 20.84
N LYS A 143 9.52 0.57 21.91
CA LYS A 143 9.02 1.29 23.09
C LYS A 143 8.41 2.60 22.61
N ARG A 144 7.10 2.80 22.85
CA ARG A 144 6.53 4.15 22.95
C ARG A 144 7.18 4.83 24.16
N PRO A 145 7.80 6.02 24.04
CA PRO A 145 8.14 6.80 25.22
C PRO A 145 6.84 7.13 25.96
N GLY A 146 6.77 6.70 27.21
CA GLY A 146 5.65 6.95 28.09
C GLY A 146 5.46 8.45 28.32
N LEU A 147 4.20 8.85 28.37
CA LEU A 147 3.71 10.09 28.93
C LEU A 147 4.20 10.23 30.39
N THR A 148 5.28 10.97 30.63
CA THR A 148 5.56 11.52 31.96
C THR A 148 4.72 12.77 32.15
N ARG A 149 3.57 12.57 32.79
CA ARG A 149 2.67 13.60 33.29
C ARG A 149 3.39 14.37 34.40
N ARG A 150 4.08 15.46 34.06
CA ARG A 150 4.65 16.39 35.05
C ARG A 150 3.51 17.21 35.67
N ARG A 151 3.18 16.90 36.92
CA ARG A 151 2.39 17.78 37.81
C ARG A 151 3.11 19.13 37.95
N PRO A 152 2.44 20.27 37.77
CA PRO A 152 3.00 21.54 38.22
C PRO A 152 2.98 21.60 39.75
N PRO A 153 4.03 22.17 40.40
CA PRO A 153 4.05 22.34 41.84
C PRO A 153 3.03 23.39 42.28
N ARG A 154 2.27 23.06 43.33
CA ARG A 154 1.37 23.97 44.06
C ARG A 154 2.23 24.99 44.80
N HIS A 155 2.13 26.27 44.43
CA HIS A 155 2.67 27.35 45.25
C HIS A 155 1.61 27.82 46.28
N PRO A 156 1.99 28.19 47.52
CA PRO A 156 1.04 28.45 48.60
C PRO A 156 0.33 29.79 48.44
N ARG A 157 -0.93 29.82 48.87
CA ARG A 157 -1.68 31.04 49.19
C ARG A 157 -0.92 31.85 50.24
N ARG A 158 -0.57 33.09 49.90
CA ARG A 158 -0.25 34.13 50.88
C ARG A 158 -1.48 35.02 51.01
N SER A 159 -2.08 34.99 52.19
CA SER A 159 -3.22 35.81 52.59
C SER A 159 -2.76 36.97 53.48
N ARG A 160 -3.41 38.13 53.27
CA ARG A 160 -3.53 39.34 54.13
C ARG A 160 -2.27 40.21 54.25
N SER A 161 -2.30 41.53 54.39
CA SER A 161 -3.28 42.64 54.63
C SER A 161 -2.44 43.93 54.46
N ARG A 162 -2.91 45.16 54.19
CA ARG A 162 -4.03 45.99 54.62
C ARG A 162 -4.29 47.02 53.52
#